data_AF-A0A7K0X2W8-F1
#
_entry.id   AF-A0A7K0X2W8-F1
#
_cell.length_a   1.000
_cell.length_b   1.000
_cell.length_c   1.000
_cell.angle_alpha   90.00
_cell.angle_beta   90.00
_cell.angle_gamma   90.00
#
_symmetry.space_group_name_H-M   'P 1'
#
loop_
_entity.id
_entity.type
_entity.pdbx_description
1 polymer ?
#
loop_
_entity_poly.entity_id
_entity_poly.type
_entity_poly.pdbx_seq_one_letter_code
_entity_poly.pdbx_strand_id
1 'polypeptide(L)' 'MLRHLLDDLAPDGRVAVARSRPGSHPVDATDRRWAAEIHAACRRGGIHSDLVHLALPERIVPLPLDDLPATG' A
#
# COMPACT_ATOMS: atom_id res chain seq x y z
N MET A 1 11.42 -0.64 11.66
CA MET A 1 12.30 -0.80 10.48
C MET A 1 12.02 0.24 9.41
N LEU A 2 10.84 0.29 8.78
CA LEU A 2 10.54 1.28 7.72
C LEU A 2 10.62 2.75 8.19
N ARG A 3 10.08 3.07 9.39
CA ARG A 3 10.20 4.41 10.00
C ARG A 3 11.65 4.89 10.01
N HIS A 4 12.54 4.09 10.59
CA HIS A 4 13.95 4.44 10.73
C HIS A 4 14.62 4.70 9.38
N LEU A 5 14.29 3.89 8.36
CA LEU A 5 14.79 4.11 7.00
C LEU A 5 14.32 5.45 6.40
N LEU A 6 13.08 5.87 6.68
CA LEU A 6 12.59 7.17 6.23
C LEU A 6 13.31 8.31 6.93
N ASP A 7 13.49 8.20 8.26
CA ASP A 7 14.17 9.22 9.03
C ASP A 7 15.61 9.46 8.52
N ASP A 8 16.26 8.42 8.00
CA ASP A 8 17.63 8.49 7.46
C ASP A 8 17.69 8.91 5.98
N LEU A 9 16.81 8.37 5.12
CA LEU A 9 16.93 8.48 3.66
C LEU A 9 15.98 9.51 3.03
N ALA A 10 14.85 9.77 3.67
CA ALA A 10 13.83 10.68 3.19
C ALA A 10 13.04 11.30 4.37
N PRO A 11 13.67 12.22 5.13
CA PRO A 11 12.98 12.93 6.21
C PRO A 11 11.70 13.58 5.68
N ASP A 12 10.60 13.43 6.42
CA ASP A 12 9.24 13.87 6.04
C ASP A 12 8.70 13.23 4.73
N GLY A 13 9.37 12.20 4.24
CA GLY A 13 9.00 11.47 3.05
C GLY A 13 7.71 10.66 3.20
N ARG A 14 7.19 10.25 2.05
CA ARG A 14 6.01 9.39 1.94
C ARG A 14 6.39 8.04 1.36
N VAL A 15 5.63 7.01 1.70
CA VAL A 15 5.82 5.66 1.17
C VAL A 15 4.68 5.31 0.23
N ALA A 16 5.02 5.00 -1.01
CA ALA A 16 4.17 4.23 -1.92
C ALA A 16 4.57 2.75 -1.85
N VAL A 17 3.58 1.85 -1.89
CA VAL A 17 3.83 0.40 -1.80
C VAL A 17 3.31 -0.26 -3.07
N ALA A 18 4.10 -1.16 -3.66
CA ALA A 18 3.66 -2.01 -4.75
C ALA A 18 3.70 -3.48 -4.33
N ARG A 19 2.58 -4.20 -4.48
CA ARG A 19 2.51 -5.64 -4.29
C ARG A 19 2.52 -6.33 -5.64
N SER A 20 3.53 -7.17 -5.87
CA SER A 20 3.52 -8.11 -6.99
C SER A 20 2.57 -9.26 -6.68
N ARG A 21 1.56 -9.45 -7.53
CA ARG A 21 0.67 -10.61 -7.46
C ARG A 21 0.69 -11.34 -8.81
N PRO A 22 1.33 -12.53 -8.89
CA PRO A 22 1.28 -13.31 -10.11
C PRO A 22 -0.13 -13.84 -10.38
N GLY A 23 -0.42 -14.12 -11.64
CA GLY A 23 -1.73 -14.57 -12.11
C GLY A 23 -2.57 -13.45 -12.74
N SER A 24 -3.56 -13.86 -13.51
CA SER A 24 -4.42 -12.97 -14.32
C SER A 24 -5.73 -12.59 -13.63
N HIS A 25 -5.92 -12.98 -12.37
CA HIS A 25 -7.17 -12.74 -11.66
C HIS A 25 -7.35 -11.23 -11.44
N PRO A 26 -8.54 -10.66 -11.69
CA PRO A 26 -8.82 -9.24 -11.42
C PRO A 26 -8.57 -8.84 -9.97
N VAL A 27 -8.54 -7.54 -9.71
CA VAL A 27 -8.44 -7.00 -8.33
C VAL A 27 -9.68 -7.41 -7.54
N ASP A 28 -9.48 -8.11 -6.43
CA ASP A 28 -10.57 -8.64 -5.61
C ASP A 28 -10.65 -7.99 -4.20
N ALA A 29 -11.50 -8.54 -3.34
CA ALA A 29 -11.66 -8.06 -1.97
C ALA A 29 -10.43 -8.34 -1.09
N THR A 30 -9.67 -9.39 -1.39
CA THR A 30 -8.44 -9.74 -0.67
C THR A 30 -7.34 -8.73 -0.97
N ASP A 31 -7.20 -8.32 -2.23
CA ASP A 31 -6.27 -7.26 -2.65
C ASP A 31 -6.57 -5.94 -1.93
N ARG A 32 -7.85 -5.54 -1.91
CA ARG A 32 -8.30 -4.30 -1.24
C ARG A 32 -8.08 -4.36 0.27
N ARG A 33 -8.45 -5.48 0.91
CA ARG A 33 -8.21 -5.67 2.36
C ARG A 33 -6.72 -5.59 2.68
N TRP A 34 -5.87 -6.22 1.87
CA TRP A 34 -4.43 -6.14 2.06
C TRP A 34 -3.92 -4.69 1.96
N ALA A 35 -4.35 -3.94 0.95
CA ALA A 35 -3.98 -2.53 0.80
C ALA A 35 -4.44 -1.68 2.01
N ALA A 36 -5.65 -1.94 2.51
CA ALA A 36 -6.19 -1.24 3.66
C ALA A 36 -5.34 -1.48 4.92
N GLU A 37 -4.93 -2.72 5.15
CA GLU A 37 -4.04 -3.08 6.27
C GLU A 37 -2.66 -2.46 6.16
N ILE A 38 -2.12 -2.27 4.95
CA ILE A 38 -0.86 -1.54 4.74
C ILE A 38 -1.00 -0.08 5.16
N HIS A 39 -2.04 0.62 4.71
CA HIS A 39 -2.31 1.99 5.15
C HIS A 39 -2.51 2.08 6.66
N ALA A 40 -3.23 1.12 7.26
CA ALA A 40 -3.44 1.06 8.70
C ALA A 40 -2.11 0.85 9.45
N ALA A 41 -1.23 -0.02 8.96
CA ALA A 41 0.09 -0.24 9.54
C ALA A 41 0.98 1.02 9.43
N CYS A 42 0.99 1.70 8.27
CA CYS A 42 1.68 2.97 8.10
C CYS A 42 1.16 4.01 9.10
N ARG A 43 -0.17 4.17 9.22
CA ARG A 43 -0.80 5.07 10.20
C ARG A 43 -0.38 4.77 11.63
N ARG A 44 -0.41 3.50 12.06
CA ARG A 44 0.04 3.08 13.41
C ARG A 44 1.52 3.40 13.65
N GLY A 45 2.35 3.35 12.60
CA GLY A 45 3.75 3.77 12.65
C GLY A 45 3.98 5.27 12.45
N GLY A 46 2.91 6.08 12.34
CA GLY A 46 2.93 7.50 12.02
C GLY A 46 3.44 7.84 10.61
N ILE A 47 3.58 6.84 9.74
CA ILE A 47 4.22 6.98 8.42
C ILE A 47 3.16 7.52 7.45
N HIS A 48 3.50 8.58 6.74
CA HIS A 48 2.69 9.07 5.63
C HIS A 48 2.78 8.07 4.47
N SER A 49 1.65 7.45 4.14
CA SER A 49 1.54 6.55 2.99
C SER A 49 0.80 7.25 1.85
N ASP A 50 1.24 6.96 0.63
CA ASP A 50 0.55 7.28 -0.62
C ASP A 50 -0.12 5.99 -1.16
N LEU A 51 -0.59 5.99 -2.40
CA LEU A 51 -1.28 4.86 -3.04
C LEU A 51 -0.54 3.52 -2.91
N VAL A 52 -1.32 2.49 -2.60
CA VAL A 52 -0.89 1.10 -2.80
C VAL A 52 -1.16 0.71 -4.25
N HIS A 53 -0.19 0.07 -4.89
CA HIS A 53 -0.31 -0.44 -6.25
C HIS A 53 -0.31 -1.97 -6.24
N LEU A 54 -1.15 -2.57 -7.07
CA LEU A 54 -1.07 -4.00 -7.40
C LEU A 54 -0.37 -4.15 -8.76
N ALA A 55 0.81 -4.75 -8.76
CA ALA A 55 1.55 -5.09 -9.96
C ALA A 55 1.11 -6.48 -10.44
N LEU A 56 0.31 -6.48 -11.51
CA LEU A 56 -0.16 -7.66 -12.25
C LEU A 56 0.73 -7.87 -13.49
N PRO A 57 0.68 -9.06 -14.14
CA PRO A 57 1.58 -9.39 -15.24
C PRO A 57 1.65 -8.35 -16.37
N GLU A 58 0.53 -7.69 -16.68
CA GLU A 58 0.44 -6.77 -17.82
C GLU A 58 0.14 -5.32 -17.43
N ARG A 59 -0.06 -5.03 -16.13
CA ARG A 59 -0.45 -3.69 -15.67
C ARG A 59 -0.16 -3.45 -14.21
N ILE A 60 -0.01 -2.18 -13.86
CA ILE A 60 0.02 -1.70 -12.48
C ILE A 60 -1.32 -1.00 -12.20
N VAL A 61 -2.05 -1.49 -11.20
CA VAL A 61 -3.36 -0.95 -10.83
C VAL A 61 -3.23 -0.19 -9.50
N PRO A 62 -3.55 1.11 -9.44
CA PRO A 62 -3.62 1.82 -8.17
C PRO A 62 -4.84 1.35 -7.36
N LEU A 63 -4.68 1.25 -6.04
CA LEU A 63 -5.73 0.97 -5.06
C LEU A 63 -5.87 2.21 -4.18
N PRO A 64 -6.71 3.20 -4.58
CA PRO A 64 -6.87 4.45 -3.83
C PRO A 64 -7.61 4.22 -2.52
N LEU A 65 -7.33 5.05 -1.52
CA LEU A 65 -7.85 4.90 -0.16
C LEU A 65 -9.39 4.87 -0.13
N ASP A 66 -10.03 5.65 -0.99
CA ASP A 66 -11.50 5.76 -1.09
C ASP A 66 -12.16 4.45 -1.59
N ASP A 67 -11.40 3.57 -2.24
CA ASP A 67 -11.86 2.26 -2.73
C ASP A 67 -11.61 1.12 -1.73
N LEU A 68 -11.04 1.41 -0.55
CA LEU A 68 -10.61 0.41 0.43
C LEU A 68 -11.65 0.22 1.53
N PRO A 69 -11.78 -1.01 2.08
CA PRO A 69 -12.61 -1.23 3.25
C PRO A 69 -12.03 -0.49 4.47
N ALA A 70 -12.90 -0.06 5.38
CA ALA A 70 -12.48 0.48 6.67
C ALA A 70 -11.71 -0.60 7.47
N THR A 71 -10.59 -0.20 8.06
CA THR A 71 -9.80 -1.02 8.99
C THR A 71 -10.00 -0.53 10.41
N GLY A 72 -10.18 -1.45 11.35
CA GLY A 72 -10.17 -1.16 12.80
C GLY A 72 -8.79 -0.78 13.34
#